data_AF-A0A0X3W5I3-F1
#
_entry.id   AF-A0A0X3W5I3-F1
#
_cell.length_a   1.000
_cell.length_b   1.000
_cell.length_c   1.000
_cell.angle_alpha   90.00
_cell.angle_beta   90.00
_cell.angle_gamma   90.00
#
_symmetry.space_group_name_H-M   'P 1'
#
loop_
_entity.id
_entity.type
_entity.pdbx_description
1 polymer ?
#
loop_
_entity_poly.entity_id
_entity_poly.type
_entity_poly.pdbx_seq_one_letter_code
_entity_poly.pdbx_strand_id
1 'polypeptide(L)'
;MTRELRATLLTDDAVSIEALYELSPASGAEPSDHLVLVVGHGFTGALERPALRRVASVFRQRTAVITFSFRGHGRSGGRSTVGDREVLDLAAAVRWARRLGHRRVATVGFSMGGSVVIRQAALYGKNHGIQPVHVAHDGERTGRSPGRTAPAAGAPDGRAPGAPGEAADGAAPDAVIAVSAPARWYYRGTAPMRRVHWAVTRPAGRLVSRYGLRTRIDPRGWDVDPLSPVAAAPLIAPTPLLIVHGDRDPYFPLDHPRMLASAADPSVSELWIEPGFGHAETAASPALLTRIADWAAAHA
;
A
#
# COMPACT_ATOMS: atom_id res chain seq x y z
N MET A 1 23.10 1.06 21.28
CA MET A 1 23.30 0.53 19.91
C MET A 1 21.98 0.58 19.17
N THR A 2 21.84 1.43 18.14
CA THR A 2 20.66 1.45 17.27
C THR A 2 20.63 0.17 16.45
N ARG A 3 19.71 -0.75 16.75
CA ARG A 3 19.51 -1.97 15.96
C ARG A 3 18.73 -1.59 14.71
N GLU A 4 19.44 -1.38 13.61
CA GLU A 4 18.89 -1.33 12.26
C GLU A 4 19.03 -2.72 11.64
N LEU A 5 17.98 -3.21 10.98
CA LEU A 5 17.98 -4.49 10.27
C LEU A 5 17.53 -4.28 8.83
N ARG A 6 18.43 -4.55 7.88
CA ARG A 6 18.09 -4.58 6.46
C ARG A 6 17.69 -5.99 6.05
N ALA A 7 16.67 -6.10 5.22
CA ALA A 7 16.20 -7.38 4.70
C ALA A 7 15.79 -7.25 3.23
N THR A 8 15.77 -8.40 2.55
CA THR A 8 15.06 -8.57 1.28
C THR A 8 13.84 -9.42 1.57
N LEU A 9 12.66 -8.90 1.27
CA LEU A 9 11.39 -9.60 1.46
C LEU A 9 10.94 -10.18 0.12
N LEU A 10 10.38 -11.38 0.15
CA LEU A 10 9.76 -12.01 -1.01
C LEU A 10 8.25 -11.78 -0.94
N THR A 11 7.68 -11.24 -2.00
CA THR A 11 6.23 -11.08 -2.16
C THR A 11 5.57 -12.37 -2.67
N ASP A 12 4.25 -12.45 -2.58
CA ASP A 12 3.47 -13.62 -2.97
C ASP A 12 3.64 -13.97 -4.46
N ASP A 13 3.90 -12.96 -5.31
CA ASP A 13 4.23 -13.13 -6.73
C ASP A 13 5.75 -13.18 -7.01
N ALA A 14 6.53 -13.57 -6.01
CA ALA A 14 7.97 -13.83 -6.07
C ALA A 14 8.83 -12.61 -6.47
N VAL A 15 8.35 -11.38 -6.27
CA VAL A 15 9.17 -10.17 -6.40
C VAL A 15 9.94 -9.93 -5.10
N SER A 16 11.26 -9.81 -5.21
CA SER A 16 12.12 -9.39 -4.09
C SER A 16 12.06 -7.88 -3.88
N ILE A 17 11.79 -7.42 -2.65
CA ILE A 17 11.75 -6.01 -2.28
C ILE A 17 12.74 -5.72 -1.14
N GLU A 18 13.41 -4.57 -1.19
CA GLU A 18 14.29 -4.12 -0.10
C GLU A 18 13.47 -3.51 1.04
N ALA A 19 13.85 -3.81 2.28
CA ALA A 19 13.25 -3.24 3.48
C ALA A 19 14.30 -2.91 4.54
N LEU A 20 13.99 -1.93 5.40
CA LEU A 20 14.77 -1.51 6.54
C LEU A 20 13.84 -1.43 7.75
N TYR A 21 14.22 -2.12 8.82
CA TYR A 21 13.59 -2.08 10.13
C TYR A 21 14.44 -1.26 11.10
N GLU A 22 13.77 -0.38 11.82
CA GLU A 22 14.36 0.63 12.69
C GLU A 22 13.63 0.65 14.04
N LEU A 23 14.30 0.20 15.12
CA LEU A 23 13.74 0.22 16.47
C LEU A 23 13.68 1.62 17.09
N SER A 24 12.62 1.96 17.83
CA SER A 24 12.62 3.23 18.56
C SER A 24 13.76 3.28 19.59
N PRO A 25 14.57 4.36 19.65
CA PRO A 25 15.58 4.54 20.69
C PRO A 25 15.00 4.56 22.11
N ALA A 26 13.72 4.91 22.25
CA ALA A 26 13.02 4.98 23.53
C ALA A 26 12.46 3.63 24.01
N SER A 27 12.40 2.61 23.14
CA SER A 27 11.90 1.27 23.49
C SER A 27 13.05 0.38 23.95
N GLY A 28 13.23 0.26 25.27
CA GLY A 28 14.21 -0.63 25.89
C GLY A 28 13.78 -2.09 26.07
N ALA A 29 12.65 -2.52 25.48
CA ALA A 29 12.04 -3.83 25.72
C ALA A 29 11.79 -4.66 24.45
N GLU A 30 11.68 -5.98 24.65
CA GLU A 30 11.52 -6.99 23.61
C GLU A 30 10.25 -6.77 22.74
N PRO A 31 10.29 -7.06 21.43
CA PRO A 31 9.32 -6.58 20.41
C PRO A 31 7.85 -7.01 20.58
N SER A 32 7.55 -7.95 21.48
CA SER A 32 6.33 -8.76 21.40
C SER A 32 5.00 -8.03 21.61
N ASP A 33 5.01 -6.73 21.95
CA ASP A 33 3.80 -5.91 22.16
C ASP A 33 3.91 -4.46 21.64
N HIS A 34 5.02 -4.10 20.99
CA HIS A 34 5.22 -2.73 20.51
C HIS A 34 4.52 -2.50 19.16
N LEU A 35 3.93 -1.31 18.98
CA LEU A 35 3.52 -0.82 17.66
C LEU A 35 4.72 -0.81 16.70
N VAL A 36 4.45 -0.98 15.42
CA VAL A 36 5.36 -0.65 14.31
C VAL A 36 4.60 0.03 13.18
N LEU A 37 5.20 1.06 12.61
CA LEU A 37 4.68 1.73 11.42
C LEU A 37 5.35 1.14 10.18
N VAL A 38 4.57 0.56 9.28
CA VAL A 38 5.03 0.09 7.96
C VAL A 38 4.72 1.19 6.93
N VAL A 39 5.76 1.79 6.36
CA VAL A 39 5.64 3.03 5.57
C VAL A 39 5.86 2.77 4.09
N GLY A 40 4.81 2.97 3.30
CA GLY A 40 4.81 2.91 1.83
C GLY A 40 4.96 4.29 1.20
N HIS A 41 5.98 4.46 0.35
CA HIS A 41 6.27 5.73 -0.31
C HIS A 41 5.36 6.04 -1.52
N GLY A 42 5.34 7.31 -1.93
CA GLY A 42 4.70 7.78 -3.16
C GLY A 42 5.42 7.36 -4.43
N PHE A 43 4.80 7.64 -5.58
CA PHE A 43 5.40 7.32 -6.87
C PHE A 43 6.79 7.97 -7.00
N THR A 44 7.78 7.21 -7.46
CA THR A 44 9.21 7.59 -7.56
C THR A 44 9.99 7.71 -6.24
N GLY A 45 9.37 7.35 -5.12
CA GLY A 45 10.06 7.15 -3.85
C GLY A 45 11.00 5.93 -3.85
N ALA A 46 11.78 5.79 -2.79
CA ALA A 46 12.58 4.61 -2.46
C ALA A 46 13.14 4.76 -1.04
N LEU A 47 13.58 3.65 -0.44
CA LEU A 47 14.17 3.56 0.89
C LEU A 47 15.27 4.61 1.13
N GLU A 48 16.16 4.82 0.16
CA GLU A 48 17.28 5.76 0.30
C GLU A 48 16.91 7.23 -0.02
N ARG A 49 15.66 7.52 -0.39
CA ARG A 49 15.26 8.89 -0.73
C ARG A 49 15.16 9.76 0.53
N PRO A 50 15.70 11.00 0.50
CA PRO A 50 15.71 11.87 1.68
C PRO A 50 14.34 12.09 2.32
N ALA A 51 13.28 12.24 1.52
CA ALA A 51 11.93 12.45 2.05
C ALA A 51 11.45 11.27 2.92
N LEU A 52 11.62 10.03 2.44
CA LEU A 52 11.22 8.84 3.21
C LEU A 52 12.12 8.64 4.44
N ARG A 53 13.43 8.89 4.33
CA ARG A 53 14.34 8.84 5.48
C ARG A 53 13.99 9.85 6.56
N ARG A 54 13.57 11.07 6.19
CA ARG A 54 13.06 12.06 7.16
C ARG A 54 11.79 11.56 7.84
N VAL A 55 10.85 11.02 7.09
CA VAL A 55 9.62 10.43 7.65
C VAL A 55 9.94 9.35 8.68
N ALA A 56 10.80 8.39 8.30
CA ALA A 56 11.26 7.33 9.19
C ALA A 56 11.93 7.89 10.45
N SER A 57 12.82 8.88 10.31
CA SER A 57 13.55 9.45 11.44
C SER A 57 12.64 10.11 12.49
N VAL A 58 11.50 10.68 12.07
CA VAL A 58 10.50 11.27 12.98
C VAL A 58 9.68 10.18 13.62
N PHE A 59 9.14 9.25 12.84
CA PHE A 59 8.34 8.13 13.36
C PHE A 59 9.13 7.26 14.35
N ARG A 60 10.42 7.04 14.10
CA ARG A 60 11.31 6.25 14.96
C ARG A 60 11.45 6.84 16.36
N GLN A 61 11.22 8.15 16.53
CA GLN A 61 11.18 8.78 17.87
C GLN A 61 9.98 8.33 18.71
N ARG A 62 8.94 7.76 18.08
CA ARG A 62 7.69 7.33 18.74
C ARG A 62 7.55 5.81 18.81
N THR A 63 7.97 5.10 17.78
CA THR A 63 7.72 3.66 17.67
C THR A 63 8.69 3.01 16.67
N ALA A 64 8.69 1.67 16.55
CA ALA A 64 9.48 1.01 15.52
C ALA A 64 8.95 1.36 14.13
N VAL A 65 9.82 1.36 13.12
CA VAL A 65 9.45 1.71 11.75
C VAL A 65 10.01 0.68 10.78
N ILE A 66 9.19 0.28 9.83
CA ILE A 66 9.62 -0.45 8.64
C ILE A 66 9.42 0.48 7.44
N THR A 67 10.51 0.75 6.72
CA THR A 67 10.46 1.36 5.39
C THR A 67 10.89 0.35 4.35
N PHE A 68 10.36 0.48 3.13
CA PHE A 68 10.72 -0.39 2.02
C PHE A 68 10.61 0.38 0.70
N SER A 69 11.22 -0.16 -0.36
CA SER A 69 10.97 0.33 -1.72
C SER A 69 9.92 -0.55 -2.38
N PHE A 70 8.84 0.02 -2.90
CA PHE A 70 7.89 -0.71 -3.75
C PHE A 70 8.60 -1.33 -4.95
N ARG A 71 8.02 -2.39 -5.54
CA ARG A 71 8.49 -2.99 -6.79
C ARG A 71 8.74 -1.92 -7.86
N GLY A 72 9.77 -2.13 -8.66
CA GLY A 72 10.20 -1.17 -9.68
C GLY A 72 10.93 0.08 -9.15
N HIS A 73 11.06 0.25 -7.83
CA HIS A 73 11.75 1.38 -7.20
C HIS A 73 12.99 0.93 -6.43
N GLY A 74 13.95 1.85 -6.26
CA GLY A 74 15.16 1.58 -5.48
C GLY A 74 15.90 0.33 -5.95
N ARG A 75 16.31 -0.50 -4.99
CA ARG A 75 16.92 -1.83 -5.21
C ARG A 75 15.90 -2.97 -5.27
N SER A 76 14.62 -2.70 -5.03
CA SER A 76 13.57 -3.72 -5.19
C SER A 76 13.52 -4.19 -6.64
N GLY A 77 13.17 -5.46 -6.85
CA GLY A 77 13.00 -6.08 -8.16
C GLY A 77 11.72 -5.62 -8.87
N GLY A 78 11.30 -6.38 -9.88
CA GLY A 78 10.02 -6.18 -10.55
C GLY A 78 9.85 -4.81 -11.24
N ARG A 79 8.57 -4.49 -11.50
CA ARG A 79 8.11 -3.26 -12.15
C ARG A 79 6.90 -2.72 -11.40
N SER A 80 6.83 -1.39 -11.28
CA SER A 80 5.71 -0.70 -10.66
C SER A 80 4.48 -0.79 -11.55
N THR A 81 3.38 -1.19 -10.94
CA THR A 81 2.03 -1.17 -11.48
C THR A 81 1.25 0.03 -10.98
N VAL A 82 1.92 1.02 -10.38
CA VAL A 82 1.37 2.32 -9.99
C VAL A 82 0.18 2.21 -9.03
N GLY A 83 0.21 1.20 -8.16
CA GLY A 83 -0.74 1.03 -7.06
C GLY A 83 -1.46 -0.31 -7.06
N ASP A 84 -1.41 -1.10 -8.14
CA ASP A 84 -2.08 -2.40 -8.21
C ASP A 84 -1.35 -3.49 -7.41
N ARG A 85 -0.28 -4.07 -7.95
CA ARG A 85 0.48 -5.15 -7.31
C ARG A 85 1.37 -4.68 -6.17
N GLU A 86 1.55 -3.37 -6.00
CA GLU A 86 2.21 -2.79 -4.83
C GLU A 86 1.55 -3.21 -3.49
N VAL A 87 0.28 -3.64 -3.50
CA VAL A 87 -0.38 -4.22 -2.30
C VAL A 87 0.31 -5.48 -1.81
N LEU A 88 0.88 -6.30 -2.71
CA LEU A 88 1.62 -7.51 -2.37
C LEU A 88 2.96 -7.16 -1.68
N ASP A 89 3.56 -6.04 -2.07
CA ASP A 89 4.79 -5.54 -1.45
C ASP A 89 4.52 -5.11 0.00
N LEU A 90 3.42 -4.36 0.20
CA LEU A 90 3.00 -3.91 1.52
C LEU A 90 2.60 -5.10 2.41
N ALA A 91 1.86 -6.07 1.88
CA ALA A 91 1.50 -7.29 2.60
C ALA A 91 2.76 -8.05 3.07
N ALA A 92 3.78 -8.19 2.22
CA ALA A 92 5.05 -8.81 2.60
C ALA A 92 5.76 -8.05 3.74
N ALA A 93 5.73 -6.71 3.72
CA ALA A 93 6.29 -5.88 4.78
C ALA A 93 5.52 -6.01 6.10
N VAL A 94 4.18 -6.07 6.07
CA VAL A 94 3.34 -6.31 7.26
C VAL A 94 3.60 -7.70 7.84
N ARG A 95 3.64 -8.75 7.01
CA ARG A 95 4.01 -10.11 7.47
C ARG A 95 5.40 -10.15 8.08
N TRP A 96 6.35 -9.38 7.54
CA TRP A 96 7.69 -9.27 8.14
C TRP A 96 7.64 -8.61 9.52
N ALA A 97 6.85 -7.55 9.68
CA ALA A 97 6.59 -6.91 10.96
C ALA A 97 6.08 -7.91 12.01
N ARG A 98 5.12 -8.76 11.64
CA ARG A 98 4.61 -9.85 12.51
C ARG A 98 5.68 -10.87 12.87
N ARG A 99 6.50 -11.29 11.90
CA ARG A 99 7.63 -12.22 12.14
C ARG A 99 8.70 -11.63 13.07
N LEU A 100 8.85 -10.31 13.09
CA LEU A 100 9.72 -9.60 14.04
C LEU A 100 9.11 -9.51 15.46
N GLY A 101 7.87 -9.97 15.65
CA GLY A 101 7.19 -10.04 16.94
C GLY A 101 6.13 -8.94 17.17
N HIS A 102 5.93 -8.01 16.23
CA HIS A 102 5.00 -6.90 16.44
C HIS A 102 3.54 -7.34 16.39
N ARG A 103 2.83 -7.21 17.52
CA ARG A 103 1.39 -7.49 17.65
C ARG A 103 0.48 -6.35 17.17
N ARG A 104 1.00 -5.13 17.09
CA ARG A 104 0.28 -3.95 16.60
C ARG A 104 1.01 -3.40 15.38
N VAL A 105 0.40 -3.44 14.20
CA VAL A 105 1.00 -2.98 12.94
C VAL A 105 0.10 -1.97 12.27
N ALA A 106 0.55 -0.73 12.18
CA ALA A 106 -0.14 0.31 11.42
C ALA A 106 0.58 0.56 10.09
N THR A 107 -0.19 0.70 9.01
CA THR A 107 0.37 1.03 7.69
C THR A 107 0.20 2.51 7.39
N VAL A 108 1.27 3.17 6.96
CA VAL A 108 1.25 4.58 6.55
C VAL A 108 1.63 4.66 5.08
N GLY A 109 0.76 5.23 4.25
CA GLY A 109 0.96 5.33 2.81
C GLY A 109 0.91 6.77 2.33
N PHE A 110 1.86 7.17 1.49
CA PHE A 110 1.90 8.52 0.90
C PHE A 110 1.59 8.50 -0.59
N SER A 111 0.70 9.36 -1.08
CA SER A 111 0.35 9.49 -2.51
C SER A 111 -0.07 8.13 -3.09
N MET A 112 0.67 7.57 -4.05
CA MET A 112 0.51 6.19 -4.52
C MET A 112 0.48 5.18 -3.36
N GLY A 113 1.39 5.29 -2.39
CA GLY A 113 1.40 4.46 -1.20
C GLY A 113 0.12 4.61 -0.37
N GLY A 114 -0.51 5.80 -0.39
CA GLY A 114 -1.81 6.05 0.26
C GLY A 114 -2.94 5.24 -0.37
N SER A 115 -2.96 5.13 -1.70
CA SER A 115 -3.86 4.21 -2.40
C SER A 115 -3.57 2.75 -2.05
N VAL A 116 -2.30 2.38 -1.94
CA VAL A 116 -1.87 1.01 -1.64
C VAL A 116 -2.30 0.58 -0.24
N VAL A 117 -2.12 1.41 0.79
CA VAL A 117 -2.53 1.05 2.17
C VAL A 117 -4.05 0.89 2.30
N ILE A 118 -4.83 1.76 1.64
CA ILE A 118 -6.30 1.65 1.59
C ILE A 118 -6.72 0.33 0.95
N ARG A 119 -6.14 0.01 -0.22
CA ARG A 119 -6.47 -1.24 -0.93
C ARG A 119 -6.02 -2.47 -0.19
N GLN A 120 -4.81 -2.44 0.37
CA GLN A 120 -4.26 -3.56 1.11
C GLN A 120 -5.13 -3.87 2.33
N ALA A 121 -5.59 -2.86 3.07
CA ALA A 121 -6.52 -3.05 4.17
C ALA A 121 -7.89 -3.59 3.72
N ALA A 122 -8.40 -3.18 2.56
CA ALA A 122 -9.63 -3.73 2.02
C ALA A 122 -9.50 -5.20 1.57
N LEU A 123 -8.34 -5.59 1.02
CA LEU A 123 -8.10 -6.93 0.47
C LEU A 123 -7.66 -7.96 1.52
N TYR A 124 -6.93 -7.51 2.55
CA TYR A 124 -6.38 -8.37 3.60
C TYR A 124 -6.98 -8.09 4.98
N GLY A 125 -7.92 -7.16 5.07
CA GLY A 125 -8.55 -6.76 6.33
C GLY A 125 -9.38 -7.87 6.95
N LYS A 126 -9.96 -7.56 8.11
CA LYS A 126 -10.71 -8.53 8.93
C LYS A 126 -12.07 -8.92 8.32
N ASN A 127 -12.42 -8.37 7.15
CA ASN A 127 -13.60 -8.75 6.39
C ASN A 127 -13.25 -9.83 5.35
N HIS A 128 -13.77 -11.04 5.55
CA HIS A 128 -13.49 -12.25 4.76
C HIS A 128 -14.07 -12.27 3.32
N GLY A 129 -14.22 -11.11 2.66
CA GLY A 129 -15.04 -11.00 1.45
C GLY A 129 -14.30 -10.93 0.10
N ILE A 130 -13.03 -10.51 0.06
CA ILE A 130 -12.35 -10.23 -1.22
C ILE A 130 -10.92 -10.75 -1.18
N GLN A 131 -10.71 -11.96 -1.69
CA GLN A 131 -9.36 -12.48 -1.94
C GLN A 131 -8.80 -11.86 -3.23
N PRO A 132 -7.50 -11.48 -3.28
CA PRO A 132 -6.85 -11.10 -4.52
C PRO A 132 -6.94 -12.25 -5.53
N VAL A 133 -7.57 -12.01 -6.67
CA VAL A 133 -7.65 -13.01 -7.75
C VAL A 133 -6.23 -13.23 -8.28
N HIS A 134 -5.60 -14.34 -7.91
CA HIS A 134 -4.38 -14.82 -8.55
C HIS A 134 -4.73 -15.26 -9.97
N VAL A 135 -4.49 -14.40 -10.96
CA VAL A 135 -4.51 -14.84 -12.35
C VAL A 135 -3.19 -15.53 -12.63
N ALA A 136 -3.16 -16.85 -12.46
CA ALA A 136 -2.14 -17.70 -13.04
C ALA A 136 -2.25 -17.57 -14.57
N HIS A 137 -1.18 -17.09 -15.21
CA HIS A 137 -1.08 -17.15 -16.67
C HIS A 137 -0.63 -18.54 -17.07
N ASP A 138 -1.59 -19.43 -17.33
CA ASP A 138 -1.36 -20.53 -18.27
C ASP A 138 -1.73 -20.02 -19.66
N GLY A 139 -0.71 -19.88 -20.49
CA GLY A 139 -0.86 -19.51 -21.87
C GLY A 139 -1.48 -20.65 -22.65
N GLU A 140 -2.64 -20.42 -23.25
CA GLU A 140 -3.08 -21.22 -24.39
C GLU A 140 -3.81 -20.35 -25.41
N ARG A 141 -3.23 -20.30 -26.61
CA ARG A 141 -3.87 -19.82 -27.82
C ARG A 141 -5.10 -20.69 -28.09
N THR A 142 -6.27 -20.08 -28.27
CA THR A 142 -7.33 -20.74 -29.04
C THR A 142 -7.98 -19.76 -30.01
N GLY A 143 -7.80 -20.07 -31.30
CA GLY A 143 -8.73 -19.65 -32.34
C GLY A 143 -9.89 -20.63 -32.44
N ARG A 144 -11.04 -20.10 -32.83
CA ARG A 144 -12.15 -20.75 -33.57
C ARG A 144 -12.93 -21.90 -32.88
N SER A 145 -14.16 -21.60 -32.48
CA SER A 145 -15.28 -22.53 -32.24
C SER A 145 -15.92 -23.07 -33.55
N PRO A 146 -16.93 -23.99 -33.54
CA PRO A 146 -17.41 -24.90 -32.48
C PRO A 146 -17.60 -26.38 -32.96
N GLY A 147 -17.66 -27.33 -32.02
CA GLY A 147 -18.15 -28.69 -32.27
C GLY A 147 -18.77 -29.30 -31.01
N ARG A 148 -20.07 -29.65 -31.08
CA ARG A 148 -20.87 -30.30 -30.03
C ARG A 148 -20.44 -31.75 -29.81
N THR A 149 -20.34 -32.19 -28.55
CA THR A 149 -20.82 -33.52 -28.07
C THR A 149 -21.03 -33.49 -26.54
N ALA A 150 -22.00 -34.28 -26.09
CA ALA A 150 -22.64 -34.33 -24.76
C ALA A 150 -21.83 -35.16 -23.72
N PRO A 151 -22.27 -35.25 -22.44
CA PRO A 151 -21.41 -35.38 -21.27
C PRO A 151 -21.15 -36.82 -20.82
N ALA A 152 -20.04 -37.03 -20.09
CA ALA A 152 -19.79 -38.22 -19.30
C ALA A 152 -19.64 -37.86 -17.83
N ALA A 153 -20.35 -38.62 -16.99
CA ALA A 153 -20.41 -38.51 -15.54
C ALA A 153 -19.11 -38.96 -14.87
N GLY A 154 -18.72 -38.27 -13.79
CA GLY A 154 -17.63 -38.64 -12.89
C GLY A 154 -17.87 -38.04 -11.50
N ALA A 155 -17.86 -38.93 -10.51
CA ALA A 155 -18.14 -38.85 -9.07
C ALA A 155 -17.77 -37.58 -8.26
N PRO A 156 -18.36 -37.40 -7.05
CA PRO A 156 -18.27 -36.18 -6.26
C PRO A 156 -17.05 -36.21 -5.32
N ASP A 157 -16.13 -35.27 -5.47
CA ASP A 157 -15.15 -34.99 -4.43
C ASP A 157 -15.78 -34.06 -3.38
N GLY A 158 -16.29 -34.71 -2.34
CA GLY A 158 -16.68 -34.06 -1.10
C GLY A 158 -15.46 -33.44 -0.42
N ARG A 159 -15.40 -32.11 -0.41
CA ARG A 159 -14.64 -31.35 0.58
C ARG A 159 -15.63 -30.60 1.46
N ALA A 160 -15.70 -31.02 2.73
CA ALA A 160 -16.49 -30.39 3.76
C ALA A 160 -16.17 -28.88 3.88
N PRO A 161 -17.13 -28.03 4.30
CA PRO A 161 -16.88 -26.62 4.56
C PRO A 161 -15.84 -26.51 5.69
N GLY A 162 -14.70 -25.91 5.37
CA GLY A 162 -13.64 -25.64 6.33
C GLY A 162 -14.14 -24.77 7.49
N ALA A 163 -13.71 -25.12 8.69
CA ALA A 163 -14.01 -24.46 9.95
C ALA A 163 -13.66 -22.95 9.95
N PRO A 164 -14.29 -22.15 10.83
CA PRO A 164 -14.08 -20.70 10.88
C PRO A 164 -12.68 -20.38 11.43
N GLY A 165 -11.78 -19.93 10.55
CA GLY A 165 -10.39 -19.62 10.89
C GLY A 165 -9.56 -19.05 9.74
N GLU A 166 -10.09 -18.16 8.90
CA GLU A 166 -9.35 -17.50 7.79
C GLU A 166 -8.99 -16.04 8.09
N ALA A 167 -8.56 -15.74 9.31
CA ALA A 167 -7.92 -14.46 9.69
C ALA A 167 -6.36 -14.54 9.66
N ALA A 168 -5.80 -15.60 9.07
CA ALA A 168 -4.47 -16.13 9.40
C ALA A 168 -3.31 -15.76 8.44
N ASP A 169 -3.49 -14.85 7.47
CA ASP A 169 -2.41 -14.49 6.53
C ASP A 169 -1.39 -13.47 7.10
N GLY A 170 -1.65 -12.93 8.30
CA GLY A 170 -0.71 -12.02 8.99
C GLY A 170 -0.38 -10.72 8.25
N ALA A 171 -1.03 -10.46 7.11
CA ALA A 171 -0.88 -9.27 6.28
C ALA A 171 -1.84 -8.14 6.68
N ALA A 172 -2.88 -8.44 7.47
CA ALA A 172 -3.85 -7.44 7.91
C ALA A 172 -3.19 -6.36 8.80
N PRO A 173 -3.37 -5.07 8.49
CA PRO A 173 -2.99 -3.98 9.38
C PRO A 173 -4.03 -3.82 10.51
N ASP A 174 -3.57 -3.31 11.65
CA ASP A 174 -4.43 -2.95 12.78
C ASP A 174 -4.92 -1.50 12.70
N ALA A 175 -4.22 -0.63 11.97
CA ALA A 175 -4.68 0.71 11.61
C ALA A 175 -4.09 1.17 10.26
N VAL A 176 -4.80 2.04 9.55
CA VAL A 176 -4.47 2.49 8.19
C VAL A 176 -4.38 4.01 8.15
N ILE A 177 -3.29 4.54 7.62
CA ILE A 177 -3.09 5.99 7.46
C ILE A 177 -2.75 6.29 6.01
N ALA A 178 -3.64 7.00 5.32
CA ALA A 178 -3.49 7.41 3.94
C ALA A 178 -3.24 8.92 3.83
N VAL A 179 -2.04 9.29 3.40
CA VAL A 179 -1.61 10.70 3.26
C VAL A 179 -1.56 11.08 1.79
N SER A 180 -2.24 12.16 1.39
CA SER A 180 -2.30 12.66 0.01
C SER A 180 -2.77 11.61 -1.02
N ALA A 181 -3.62 10.67 -0.62
CA ALA A 181 -4.04 9.55 -1.46
C ALA A 181 -5.05 10.00 -2.54
N PRO A 182 -4.90 9.58 -3.81
CA PRO A 182 -5.96 9.77 -4.78
C PRO A 182 -7.13 8.83 -4.50
N ALA A 183 -8.36 9.35 -4.58
CA ALA A 183 -9.58 8.54 -4.56
C ALA A 183 -9.79 7.69 -5.83
N ARG A 184 -9.29 8.14 -6.99
CA ARG A 184 -9.53 7.57 -8.33
C ARG A 184 -8.22 7.44 -9.11
N TRP A 185 -8.10 6.40 -9.95
CA TRP A 185 -6.88 6.12 -10.71
C TRP A 185 -6.55 7.07 -11.85
N TYR A 186 -7.56 7.54 -12.58
CA TYR A 186 -7.35 8.25 -13.85
C TYR A 186 -7.47 9.77 -13.75
N TYR A 187 -7.26 10.32 -12.56
CA TYR A 187 -7.37 11.76 -12.35
C TYR A 187 -6.25 12.53 -13.06
N ARG A 188 -6.62 13.41 -13.99
CA ARG A 188 -5.72 14.22 -14.83
C ARG A 188 -5.98 15.73 -14.73
N GLY A 189 -6.76 16.17 -13.74
CA GLY A 189 -7.21 17.56 -13.62
C GLY A 189 -6.08 18.56 -13.41
N THR A 190 -5.00 18.18 -12.73
CA THR A 190 -3.85 19.06 -12.45
C THR A 190 -2.69 18.85 -13.44
N ALA A 191 -1.88 19.88 -13.65
CA ALA A 191 -0.70 19.79 -14.50
C ALA A 191 0.32 18.75 -14.03
N PRO A 192 0.64 18.62 -12.71
CA PRO A 192 1.49 17.55 -12.21
C PRO A 192 0.93 16.16 -12.55
N MET A 193 -0.38 15.94 -12.37
CA MET A 193 -0.98 14.64 -12.69
C MET A 193 -0.95 14.30 -14.17
N ARG A 194 -1.13 15.28 -15.07
CA ARG A 194 -0.92 15.05 -16.52
C ARG A 194 0.50 14.61 -16.83
N ARG A 195 1.51 15.15 -16.15
CA ARG A 195 2.92 14.73 -16.32
C ARG A 195 3.15 13.32 -15.78
N VAL A 196 2.60 12.99 -14.60
CA VAL A 196 2.67 11.63 -14.04
C VAL A 196 2.05 10.63 -15.01
N HIS A 197 0.84 10.91 -15.51
CA HIS A 197 0.19 10.04 -16.48
C HIS A 197 0.99 9.91 -17.78
N TRP A 198 1.58 11.00 -18.29
CA TRP A 198 2.47 10.91 -19.45
C TRP A 198 3.67 9.99 -19.18
N ALA A 199 4.31 10.13 -18.01
CA ALA A 199 5.45 9.31 -17.59
C ALA A 199 5.07 7.82 -17.51
N VAL A 200 3.88 7.52 -17.00
CA VAL A 200 3.37 6.15 -16.85
C VAL A 200 2.92 5.54 -18.17
N THR A 201 2.16 6.28 -19.01
CA THR A 201 1.49 5.69 -20.17
C THR A 201 2.30 5.74 -21.46
N ARG A 202 3.26 6.67 -21.61
CA ARG A 202 4.07 6.80 -22.83
C ARG A 202 5.36 5.98 -22.75
N PRO A 203 5.76 5.26 -23.82
CA PRO A 203 7.04 4.54 -23.85
C PRO A 203 8.25 5.42 -23.52
N ALA A 204 8.31 6.61 -24.13
CA ALA A 204 9.37 7.60 -23.85
C ALA A 204 9.31 8.09 -22.39
N GLY A 205 8.10 8.29 -21.86
CA GLY A 205 7.90 8.64 -20.45
C GLY A 205 8.46 7.58 -19.50
N ARG A 206 8.18 6.30 -19.77
CA ARG A 206 8.70 5.18 -18.96
C ARG A 206 10.22 5.05 -19.06
N LEU A 207 10.80 5.38 -20.21
CA LEU A 207 12.26 5.43 -20.38
C LEU A 207 12.86 6.52 -19.48
N VAL A 208 12.28 7.72 -19.50
CA VAL A 208 12.67 8.83 -18.63
C VAL A 208 12.49 8.46 -17.15
N SER A 209 11.38 7.82 -16.77
CA SER A 209 11.17 7.34 -15.40
C SER A 209 12.23 6.34 -14.97
N ARG A 210 12.61 5.41 -15.85
CA ARG A 210 13.63 4.39 -15.54
C ARG A 210 14.98 5.01 -15.25
N TYR A 211 15.44 5.94 -16.08
CA TYR A 211 16.80 6.49 -15.97
C TYR A 211 16.88 7.74 -15.11
N GLY A 212 15.88 8.63 -15.18
CA GLY A 212 15.83 9.89 -14.42
C GLY A 212 15.25 9.74 -13.02
N LEU A 213 14.18 8.96 -12.86
CA LEU A 213 13.48 8.80 -11.58
C LEU A 213 13.82 7.50 -10.86
N ARG A 214 14.60 6.62 -11.52
CA ARG A 214 14.92 5.26 -11.06
C ARG A 214 13.68 4.42 -10.76
N THR A 215 12.64 4.61 -11.56
CA THR A 215 11.36 3.90 -11.48
C THR A 215 11.11 3.11 -12.74
N ARG A 216 11.07 1.78 -12.63
CA ARG A 216 10.71 0.86 -13.72
C ARG A 216 9.21 0.62 -13.66
N ILE A 217 8.49 1.08 -14.67
CA ILE A 217 7.03 0.97 -14.76
C ILE A 217 6.67 -0.22 -15.65
N ASP A 218 5.63 -0.97 -15.30
CA ASP A 218 5.13 -2.08 -16.14
C ASP A 218 4.54 -1.50 -17.44
N PRO A 219 5.04 -1.89 -18.62
CA PRO A 219 4.57 -1.35 -19.88
C PRO A 219 3.18 -1.88 -20.30
N ARG A 220 2.70 -2.98 -19.71
CA ARG A 220 1.43 -3.62 -20.08
C ARG A 220 0.21 -2.86 -19.57
N GLY A 221 0.37 -2.09 -18.51
CA GLY A 221 -0.77 -1.48 -17.81
C GLY A 221 -1.58 -2.51 -17.03
N TRP A 222 -2.83 -2.18 -16.74
CA TRP A 222 -3.76 -3.07 -16.07
C TRP A 222 -4.71 -3.68 -17.09
N ASP A 223 -4.87 -5.01 -17.05
CA ASP A 223 -5.87 -5.71 -17.88
C ASP A 223 -7.29 -5.46 -17.35
N VAL A 224 -7.43 -5.35 -16.02
CA VAL A 224 -8.64 -4.99 -15.30
C VAL A 224 -8.30 -3.87 -14.33
N ASP A 225 -9.16 -2.86 -14.27
CA ASP A 225 -8.97 -1.76 -13.33
C ASP A 225 -8.92 -2.29 -11.89
N PRO A 226 -7.84 -2.04 -11.15
CA PRO A 226 -7.72 -2.46 -9.76
C PRO A 226 -8.80 -1.77 -8.92
N LEU A 227 -9.22 -2.43 -7.85
CA LEU A 227 -10.12 -1.84 -6.84
C LEU A 227 -9.67 -0.43 -6.49
N SER A 228 -10.46 0.58 -6.85
CA SER A 228 -10.08 1.98 -6.63
C SER A 228 -10.07 2.32 -5.14
N PRO A 229 -9.27 3.30 -4.69
CA PRO A 229 -9.23 3.68 -3.28
C PRO A 229 -10.59 4.08 -2.69
N VAL A 230 -11.43 4.77 -3.46
CA VAL A 230 -12.80 5.10 -3.02
C VAL A 230 -13.70 3.87 -2.88
N ALA A 231 -13.53 2.87 -3.76
CA ALA A 231 -14.28 1.60 -3.66
C ALA A 231 -13.74 0.68 -2.57
N ALA A 232 -12.45 0.81 -2.21
CA ALA A 232 -11.81 0.07 -1.14
C ALA A 232 -12.15 0.63 0.25
N ALA A 233 -12.27 1.95 0.39
CA ALA A 233 -12.55 2.63 1.66
C ALA A 233 -13.70 2.02 2.51
N PRO A 234 -14.90 1.70 1.95
CA PRO A 234 -15.99 1.11 2.74
C PRO A 234 -15.69 -0.30 3.27
N LEU A 235 -14.68 -0.98 2.72
CA LEU A 235 -14.38 -2.38 3.04
C LEU A 235 -13.36 -2.52 4.19
N ILE A 236 -12.79 -1.40 4.64
CA ILE A 236 -11.72 -1.38 5.64
C ILE A 236 -12.24 -1.63 7.06
N ALA A 237 -13.47 -1.20 7.36
CA ALA A 237 -14.07 -1.41 8.68
C ALA A 237 -14.04 -2.90 9.06
N PRO A 238 -13.73 -3.28 10.31
CA PRO A 238 -13.62 -2.42 11.49
C PRO A 238 -12.23 -1.80 11.71
N THR A 239 -11.27 -1.98 10.80
CA THR A 239 -9.92 -1.42 10.96
C THR A 239 -9.97 0.12 10.89
N PRO A 240 -9.39 0.85 11.86
CA PRO A 240 -9.37 2.31 11.82
C PRO A 240 -8.65 2.89 10.60
N LEU A 241 -9.21 3.95 10.02
CA LEU A 241 -8.69 4.64 8.84
C LEU A 241 -8.52 6.14 9.11
N LEU A 242 -7.28 6.63 9.05
CA LEU A 242 -6.98 8.06 9.02
C LEU A 242 -6.68 8.51 7.59
N ILE A 243 -7.41 9.51 7.11
CA ILE A 243 -7.14 10.20 5.84
C ILE A 243 -6.54 11.56 6.17
N VAL A 244 -5.33 11.83 5.67
CA VAL A 244 -4.65 13.11 5.86
C VAL A 244 -4.40 13.76 4.51
N HIS A 245 -4.82 15.00 4.33
CA HIS A 245 -4.64 15.72 3.07
C HIS A 245 -4.36 17.20 3.29
N GLY A 246 -3.55 17.78 2.41
CA GLY A 246 -3.22 19.20 2.46
C GLY A 246 -4.15 20.05 1.60
N ASP A 247 -4.55 21.22 2.10
CA ASP A 247 -5.35 22.18 1.32
C ASP A 247 -4.56 22.87 0.19
N ARG A 248 -3.23 22.72 0.18
CA ARG A 248 -2.32 23.22 -0.86
C ARG A 248 -1.69 22.10 -1.68
N ASP A 249 -2.28 20.90 -1.71
CA ASP A 249 -1.80 19.80 -2.53
C ASP A 249 -1.95 20.12 -4.04
N PRO A 250 -0.85 20.27 -4.80
CA PRO A 250 -0.92 20.62 -6.23
C PRO A 250 -1.27 19.42 -7.12
N TYR A 251 -1.28 18.19 -6.59
CA TYR A 251 -1.61 16.99 -7.33
C TYR A 251 -3.10 16.70 -7.28
N PHE A 252 -3.68 16.66 -6.07
CA PHE A 252 -5.05 16.23 -5.85
C PHE A 252 -5.87 17.30 -5.10
N PRO A 253 -6.99 17.79 -5.67
CA PRO A 253 -7.86 18.71 -4.98
C PRO A 253 -8.57 18.04 -3.79
N LEU A 254 -9.20 18.86 -2.96
CA LEU A 254 -9.91 18.43 -1.75
C LEU A 254 -11.12 17.52 -2.02
N ASP A 255 -11.58 17.36 -3.25
CA ASP A 255 -12.61 16.36 -3.57
C ASP A 255 -12.09 14.93 -3.34
N HIS A 256 -10.80 14.65 -3.56
CA HIS A 256 -10.23 13.32 -3.36
C HIS A 256 -10.32 12.84 -1.89
N PRO A 257 -9.78 13.55 -0.89
CA PRO A 257 -9.87 13.11 0.49
C PRO A 257 -11.31 13.13 1.02
N ARG A 258 -12.16 14.05 0.55
CA ARG A 258 -13.58 14.09 0.90
C ARG A 258 -14.33 12.88 0.35
N MET A 259 -14.06 12.47 -0.89
CA MET A 259 -14.65 11.25 -1.47
C MET A 259 -14.25 10.00 -0.70
N LEU A 260 -12.98 9.90 -0.29
CA LEU A 260 -12.52 8.78 0.55
C LEU A 260 -13.25 8.75 1.89
N ALA A 261 -13.34 9.89 2.58
CA ALA A 261 -14.02 9.99 3.86
C ALA A 261 -15.54 9.72 3.76
N SER A 262 -16.18 10.19 2.68
CA SER A 262 -17.60 9.94 2.42
C SER A 262 -17.91 8.49 2.07
N ALA A 263 -16.94 7.74 1.52
CA ALA A 263 -17.11 6.33 1.19
C ALA A 263 -16.72 5.40 2.35
N ALA A 264 -15.82 5.82 3.24
CA ALA A 264 -15.42 5.05 4.42
C ALA A 264 -16.55 4.99 5.46
N ASP A 265 -16.50 3.97 6.33
CA ASP A 265 -17.38 3.91 7.49
C ASP A 265 -17.01 5.04 8.48
N PRO A 266 -17.93 5.97 8.80
CA PRO A 266 -17.63 7.12 9.65
C PRO A 266 -17.39 6.75 11.12
N SER A 267 -17.75 5.54 11.56
CA SER A 267 -17.51 5.08 12.94
C SER A 267 -16.05 4.70 13.21
N VAL A 268 -15.28 4.43 12.15
CA VAL A 268 -13.88 3.99 12.23
C VAL A 268 -12.95 4.85 11.36
N SER A 269 -13.44 5.94 10.78
CA SER A 269 -12.63 6.79 9.91
C SER A 269 -12.59 8.25 10.35
N GLU A 270 -11.41 8.86 10.14
CA GLU A 270 -11.15 10.27 10.42
C GLU A 270 -10.56 10.96 9.19
N LEU A 271 -10.94 12.23 8.98
CA LEU A 271 -10.38 13.08 7.93
C LEU A 271 -9.71 14.30 8.54
N TRP A 272 -8.40 14.44 8.31
CA TRP A 272 -7.63 15.63 8.64
C TRP A 272 -7.31 16.42 7.36
N ILE A 273 -7.83 17.64 7.28
CA ILE A 273 -7.40 18.63 6.28
C ILE A 273 -6.39 19.55 6.93
N GLU A 274 -5.13 19.43 6.53
CA GLU A 274 -4.02 20.16 7.15
C GLU A 274 -3.76 21.49 6.41
N PRO A 275 -3.96 22.64 7.07
CA PRO A 275 -3.76 23.95 6.44
C PRO A 275 -2.31 24.18 6.05
N GLY A 276 -2.09 24.64 4.81
CA GLY A 276 -0.78 24.92 4.26
C GLY A 276 0.04 23.69 3.86
N PHE A 277 -0.45 22.47 4.12
CA PHE A 277 0.25 21.24 3.74
C PHE A 277 0.17 21.02 2.23
N GLY A 278 1.31 20.72 1.62
CA GLY A 278 1.44 20.37 0.21
C GLY A 278 1.19 18.87 -0.02
N HIS A 279 2.05 18.24 -0.83
CA HIS A 279 1.88 16.83 -1.20
C HIS A 279 2.85 15.89 -0.47
N ALA A 280 2.30 14.85 0.14
CA ALA A 280 2.98 13.62 0.52
C ALA A 280 4.23 13.82 1.42
N GLU A 281 5.21 12.90 1.37
CA GLU A 281 6.38 12.87 2.26
C GLU A 281 7.21 14.16 2.20
N THR A 282 7.23 14.80 1.04
CA THR A 282 8.08 15.97 0.81
C THR A 282 7.59 17.17 1.61
N ALA A 283 6.28 17.34 1.74
CA ALA A 283 5.65 18.45 2.46
C ALA A 283 5.25 18.11 3.91
N ALA A 284 5.30 16.83 4.31
CA ALA A 284 4.89 16.41 5.64
C ALA A 284 5.85 16.97 6.70
N SER A 285 5.35 17.82 7.59
CA SER A 285 6.14 18.41 8.66
C SER A 285 6.40 17.39 9.79
N PRO A 286 7.48 17.55 10.57
CA PRO A 286 7.73 16.71 11.75
C PRO A 286 6.57 16.72 12.76
N ALA A 287 5.87 17.86 12.90
CA ALA A 287 4.71 17.98 13.78
C ALA A 287 3.52 17.14 13.28
N LEU A 288 3.23 17.17 11.98
CA LEU A 288 2.18 16.34 11.38
C LEU A 288 2.53 14.85 11.51
N LEU A 289 3.77 14.47 11.20
CA LEU A 289 4.23 13.08 11.34
C LEU A 289 4.17 12.60 12.79
N THR A 290 4.48 13.47 13.76
CA THR A 290 4.31 13.13 15.17
C THR A 290 2.85 12.83 15.51
N ARG A 291 1.91 13.71 15.11
CA ARG A 291 0.47 13.49 15.30
C ARG A 291 -0.03 12.20 14.65
N ILE A 292 0.47 11.86 13.46
CA ILE A 292 0.13 10.60 12.77
C ILE A 292 0.59 9.38 13.59
N ALA A 293 1.82 9.42 14.12
CA ALA A 293 2.33 8.33 14.94
C ALA A 293 1.55 8.18 16.25
N ASP A 294 1.18 9.30 16.89
CA ASP A 294 0.38 9.31 18.11
C ASP A 294 -1.04 8.77 17.84
N TRP A 295 -1.64 9.13 16.70
CA TRP A 295 -2.92 8.57 16.27
C TRP A 295 -2.83 7.05 16.06
N ALA A 296 -1.79 6.57 15.38
CA ALA A 296 -1.58 5.15 15.18
C ALA A 296 -1.40 4.41 16.51
N ALA A 297 -0.70 5.01 17.49
CA ALA A 297 -0.53 4.44 18.82
C ALA A 297 -1.83 4.35 19.63
N ALA A 298 -2.83 5.18 19.33
CA ALA A 298 -4.14 5.13 19.97
C ALA A 298 -5.12 4.12 19.31
N HIS A 299 -4.95 3.82 18.02
CA HIS A 299 -5.96 3.09 17.23
C HIS A 299 -5.53 1.71 16.72
N ALA A 300 -4.23 1.40 16.67
CA ALA A 300 -3.72 0.10 16.23
C ALA A 300 -3.72 -0.98 17.32
#